data_AF-A0A1G8B9A2-F1
#
_entry.id   AF-A0A1G8B9A2-F1
#
_cell.length_a   1.000
_cell.length_b   1.000
_cell.length_c   1.000
_cell.angle_alpha   90.00
_cell.angle_beta   90.00
_cell.angle_gamma   90.00
#
_symmetry.space_group_name_H-M   'P 1'
#
loop_
_entity.id
_entity.type
_entity.pdbx_description
1 polymer ?
#
loop_
_entity_poly.entity_id
_entity_poly.type
_entity_poly.pdbx_seq_one_letter_code
_entity_poly.pdbx_strand_id
1 'polypeptide(L)'
;MNKLYILVFLIAIFSCERPSTEGSSSLIDDKEKNIVSEVDTLNVVPKPNDDKNHKTKVKFYLENTLSMYGYLPEKKIINTGFRNAVNDLIITSKTNYNKENLDFFLINNTTAKSVSIKDNLDGIDAKTLGRFYKKGRGTSDFDKLFEKILLDWKEDEIIVFIADFIYSPKDTDVESGLIRLRQNITRKFQSIPNSETLTTSVLHLESEFEGTYYDIDNNNRVGIKKRPYYVFIIGDGDTVDKYTKGVVPKLKRYNLKNKYQITPSDIQINEFSVLPFTLNKGQFSISSTKGKTVTIENSLSQGASVQLAASINLGDIPISDDYLTDLTNYSFNSKKIKILDIGEIEGNQIRLKDGTLKSINPSDISRTENSTHVLLLSLPNTYNGNIEITLNKNIPKWIDNVSIKDGEDDRDIETNALKQSQTFGFKNIIEGIYEAQKTTGDSNKYFQITLKVNQEKASSGLGTIVGWFVVLLILFIIGIIIYKNKQRK
;
A
#
# COMPACT_ATOMS: atom_id res chain seq x y z
N MET A 1 -85.58 23.58 -2.44
CA MET A 1 -84.76 23.54 -1.21
C MET A 1 -83.69 22.47 -1.41
N ASN A 2 -82.51 22.78 -1.94
CA ASN A 2 -81.36 23.50 -1.37
C ASN A 2 -80.28 22.54 -0.86
N LYS A 3 -79.21 22.51 -1.65
CA LYS A 3 -77.79 22.33 -1.31
C LYS A 3 -77.26 20.90 -1.10
N LEU A 4 -77.02 20.28 -2.25
CA LEU A 4 -75.80 19.55 -2.54
C LEU A 4 -74.64 20.56 -2.69
N TYR A 5 -73.55 20.41 -1.92
CA TYR A 5 -72.27 21.07 -2.19
C TYR A 5 -71.09 20.18 -1.77
N ILE A 6 -70.16 20.02 -2.73
CA ILE A 6 -68.69 20.07 -2.62
C ILE A 6 -67.95 18.92 -1.91
N LEU A 7 -67.50 17.98 -2.74
CA LEU A 7 -66.10 17.54 -2.96
C LEU A 7 -64.99 18.31 -2.22
N VAL A 8 -64.15 17.66 -1.40
CA VAL A 8 -62.66 17.81 -1.42
C VAL A 8 -61.99 16.53 -0.89
N PHE A 9 -60.95 16.13 -1.63
CA PHE A 9 -59.89 15.13 -1.39
C PHE A 9 -59.29 15.11 0.03
N LEU A 10 -58.96 13.90 0.52
CA LEU A 10 -57.61 13.61 1.05
C LEU A 10 -57.39 12.10 1.18
N ILE A 11 -56.58 11.57 0.27
CA ILE A 11 -55.85 10.32 0.49
C ILE A 11 -54.69 10.67 1.42
N ALA A 12 -54.80 10.26 2.69
CA ALA A 12 -53.68 10.19 3.61
C ALA A 12 -53.35 8.72 3.83
N ILE A 13 -52.18 8.30 3.35
CA ILE A 13 -51.51 7.07 3.84
C ILE A 13 -50.43 7.54 4.83
N PHE A 14 -50.32 6.80 5.93
CA PHE A 14 -49.34 6.86 7.04
C PHE A 14 -49.62 7.80 8.20
N SER A 15 -50.26 7.27 9.25
CA SER A 15 -49.63 7.07 10.57
C SER A 15 -50.68 6.76 11.62
N CYS A 16 -50.61 5.56 12.22
CA CYS A 16 -50.71 5.33 13.66
C CYS A 16 -50.68 3.83 13.92
N GLU A 17 -49.63 3.34 14.59
CA GLU A 17 -49.83 2.66 15.88
C GLU A 17 -48.50 2.59 16.63
N ARG A 18 -48.44 3.36 17.71
CA ARG A 18 -47.47 3.20 18.79
C ARG A 18 -48.34 3.11 20.06
N PRO A 19 -48.29 2.02 20.84
CA PRO A 19 -49.02 1.97 22.08
C PRO A 19 -48.26 2.74 23.16
N SER A 20 -48.94 3.68 23.79
CA SER A 20 -48.58 4.31 25.04
C SER A 20 -48.86 3.37 26.21
N THR A 21 -47.97 3.36 27.19
CA THR A 21 -48.28 2.89 28.54
C THR A 21 -47.75 3.93 29.52
N GLU A 22 -48.66 4.47 30.31
CA GLU A 22 -48.42 5.37 31.43
C GLU A 22 -47.81 4.63 32.61
N GLY A 23 -47.10 5.38 33.47
CA GLY A 23 -47.17 5.19 34.91
C GLY A 23 -45.88 4.75 35.62
N SER A 24 -45.09 5.69 36.10
CA SER A 24 -45.16 6.12 37.51
C SER A 24 -43.88 6.87 37.95
N SER A 25 -44.12 7.92 38.72
CA SER A 25 -43.17 8.81 39.37
C SER A 25 -42.76 8.30 40.76
N SER A 26 -41.78 9.01 41.36
CA SER A 26 -41.31 8.99 42.78
C SER A 26 -40.04 8.14 42.99
N LEU A 27 -39.05 8.50 43.79
CA LEU A 27 -38.73 9.66 44.65
C LEU A 27 -37.20 9.59 44.94
N ILE A 28 -36.60 10.72 45.30
CA ILE A 28 -35.26 10.82 45.89
C ILE A 28 -35.37 10.43 47.37
N ASP A 29 -34.49 9.54 47.88
CA ASP A 29 -33.74 9.81 49.12
C ASP A 29 -32.62 8.80 49.41
N ASP A 30 -31.57 9.31 50.06
CA ASP A 30 -30.32 8.65 50.47
C ASP A 30 -30.52 7.55 51.54
N LYS A 31 -29.72 6.46 51.47
CA LYS A 31 -28.85 5.98 52.57
C LYS A 31 -28.12 4.65 52.28
N GLU A 32 -26.84 4.68 52.65
CA GLU A 32 -25.88 3.61 52.88
C GLU A 32 -26.44 2.24 53.37
N LYS A 33 -25.97 1.12 52.78
CA LYS A 33 -25.00 0.18 53.39
C LYS A 33 -24.87 -1.12 52.57
N ASN A 34 -23.61 -1.48 52.33
CA ASN A 34 -23.00 -2.81 52.20
C ASN A 34 -23.90 -4.02 51.89
N ILE A 35 -23.65 -4.70 50.77
CA ILE A 35 -23.47 -6.17 50.71
C ILE A 35 -22.53 -6.51 49.55
N VAL A 36 -21.68 -7.48 49.84
CA VAL A 36 -20.54 -8.03 49.10
C VAL A 36 -21.00 -8.94 47.94
N SER A 37 -20.05 -9.19 47.02
CA SER A 37 -19.89 -10.29 46.06
C SER A 37 -20.57 -10.22 44.69
N GLU A 38 -19.68 -10.21 43.67
CA GLU A 38 -19.70 -11.09 42.49
C GLU A 38 -20.48 -10.61 41.25
N VAL A 39 -19.83 -9.81 40.40
CA VAL A 39 -19.75 -10.01 38.94
C VAL A 39 -18.44 -9.39 38.44
N ASP A 40 -17.38 -10.18 38.38
CA ASP A 40 -16.11 -9.81 37.76
C ASP A 40 -16.07 -10.39 36.34
N THR A 41 -16.69 -9.68 35.39
CA THR A 41 -16.43 -9.88 33.96
C THR A 41 -16.71 -8.58 33.23
N LEU A 42 -15.67 -7.84 32.83
CA LEU A 42 -15.62 -7.06 31.59
C LEU A 42 -14.23 -6.45 31.38
N ASN A 43 -13.77 -6.56 30.12
CA ASN A 43 -12.66 -5.83 29.49
C ASN A 43 -11.24 -6.40 29.62
N VAL A 44 -11.03 -7.60 29.06
CA VAL A 44 -9.74 -7.92 28.44
C VAL A 44 -9.73 -7.28 27.05
N VAL A 45 -9.15 -6.08 26.96
CA VAL A 45 -8.61 -5.57 25.69
C VAL A 45 -7.56 -6.58 25.23
N PRO A 46 -7.58 -7.09 23.97
CA PRO A 46 -6.49 -7.93 23.50
C PRO A 46 -5.21 -7.09 23.49
N LYS A 47 -4.27 -7.43 24.39
CA LYS A 47 -2.91 -6.90 24.29
C LYS A 47 -2.34 -7.36 22.94
N PRO A 48 -1.67 -6.49 22.17
CA PRO A 48 -0.82 -6.94 21.08
C PRO A 48 0.20 -7.94 21.66
N ASN A 49 0.47 -9.02 20.94
CA ASN A 49 1.44 -10.05 21.33
C ASN A 49 2.85 -9.44 21.37
N ASP A 50 3.22 -8.83 22.50
CA ASP A 50 4.52 -8.19 22.74
C ASP A 50 5.66 -9.22 22.84
N ASP A 51 5.33 -10.47 23.18
CA ASP A 51 6.29 -11.56 23.43
C ASP A 51 7.03 -12.02 22.15
N LYS A 52 6.40 -11.95 20.97
CA LYS A 52 7.06 -12.36 19.71
C LYS A 52 8.20 -11.43 19.31
N ASN A 53 8.09 -10.14 19.62
CA ASN A 53 9.12 -9.16 19.25
C ASN A 53 10.46 -9.40 19.94
N HIS A 54 10.41 -9.83 21.20
CA HIS A 54 11.61 -10.12 21.96
C HIS A 54 12.31 -11.42 21.53
N LYS A 55 11.68 -12.23 20.66
CA LYS A 55 12.26 -13.49 20.15
C LYS A 55 12.83 -13.39 18.74
N THR A 56 12.34 -12.47 17.91
CA THR A 56 12.83 -12.27 16.54
C THR A 56 14.31 -11.90 16.53
N LYS A 57 15.09 -12.59 15.68
CA LYS A 57 16.51 -12.32 15.49
C LYS A 57 16.74 -11.41 14.29
N VAL A 58 17.54 -10.36 14.45
CA VAL A 58 17.90 -9.43 13.36
C VAL A 58 19.39 -9.57 13.05
N LYS A 59 19.71 -9.92 11.81
CA LYS A 59 21.07 -10.10 11.31
C LYS A 59 21.40 -9.02 10.31
N PHE A 60 22.33 -8.15 10.67
CA PHE A 60 22.84 -7.11 9.79
C PHE A 60 24.01 -7.63 8.97
N TYR A 61 23.92 -7.43 7.67
CA TYR A 61 24.92 -7.76 6.69
C TYR A 61 25.33 -6.46 5.99
N LEU A 62 26.51 -5.97 6.32
CA LEU A 62 27.10 -4.81 5.64
C LEU A 62 28.14 -5.30 4.65
N GLU A 63 27.92 -4.98 3.38
CA GLU A 63 28.89 -5.18 2.32
C GLU A 63 30.17 -4.40 2.63
N ASN A 64 31.32 -5.04 2.40
CA ASN A 64 32.62 -4.48 2.73
C ASN A 64 33.63 -4.67 1.59
N THR A 65 33.36 -4.02 0.44
CA THR A 65 34.33 -3.81 -0.64
C THR A 65 34.71 -2.34 -0.79
N LEU A 66 35.57 -2.06 -1.77
CA LEU A 66 36.24 -0.77 -1.94
C LEU A 66 35.29 0.37 -2.29
N SER A 67 34.19 0.12 -3.00
CA SER A 67 33.21 1.17 -3.34
C SER A 67 32.48 1.67 -2.09
N MET A 68 32.17 0.78 -1.15
CA MET A 68 31.49 1.14 0.09
C MET A 68 32.28 2.12 0.97
N TYR A 69 33.59 2.26 0.75
CA TYR A 69 34.43 3.21 1.49
C TYR A 69 34.07 4.66 1.19
N GLY A 70 33.51 4.94 0.01
CA GLY A 70 33.06 6.28 -0.32
C GLY A 70 31.97 6.79 0.61
N TYR A 71 31.17 5.90 1.21
CA TYR A 71 30.11 6.28 2.14
C TYR A 71 30.60 6.46 3.59
N LEU A 72 31.85 6.10 3.90
CA LEU A 72 32.44 6.17 5.24
C LEU A 72 33.88 6.71 5.21
N PRO A 73 34.11 7.93 4.71
CA PRO A 73 35.46 8.44 4.53
C PRO A 73 36.15 8.75 5.87
N GLU A 74 37.42 8.37 6.00
CA GLU A 74 38.19 8.52 7.24
C GLU A 74 38.56 9.96 7.61
N LYS A 75 38.69 10.87 6.62
CA LYS A 75 39.48 12.11 6.79
C LYS A 75 38.75 13.43 6.57
N LYS A 76 37.59 13.46 5.89
CA LYS A 76 36.95 14.74 5.49
C LYS A 76 35.47 14.85 5.82
N ILE A 77 34.70 13.77 5.71
CA ILE A 77 33.26 13.78 6.01
C ILE A 77 32.98 12.74 7.09
N ILE A 78 32.99 13.18 8.34
CA ILE A 78 32.83 12.26 9.49
C ILE A 78 31.37 11.79 9.59
N ASN A 79 30.39 12.57 9.12
CA ASN A 79 28.96 12.30 9.26
C ASN A 79 28.26 12.28 7.90
N THR A 80 28.43 11.21 7.13
CA THR A 80 27.63 10.98 5.91
C THR A 80 26.20 10.57 6.27
N GLY A 81 25.25 10.83 5.37
CA GLY A 81 23.88 10.32 5.47
C GLY A 81 23.83 8.80 5.66
N PHE A 82 24.70 8.07 4.97
CA PHE A 82 24.88 6.63 5.10
C PHE A 82 25.26 6.21 6.52
N ARG A 83 26.32 6.80 7.10
CA ARG A 83 26.76 6.48 8.46
C ARG A 83 25.62 6.66 9.46
N ASN A 84 24.94 7.79 9.36
CA ASN A 84 23.85 8.13 10.27
C ASN A 84 22.65 7.21 10.09
N ALA A 85 22.27 6.87 8.85
CA ALA A 85 21.19 5.95 8.55
C ALA A 85 21.44 4.54 9.11
N VAL A 86 22.64 3.99 8.91
CA VAL A 86 22.99 2.66 9.44
C VAL A 86 23.04 2.69 10.97
N ASN A 87 23.57 3.75 11.59
CA ASN A 87 23.54 3.89 13.04
C ASN A 87 22.12 3.95 13.60
N ASP A 88 21.23 4.67 12.93
CA ASP A 88 19.81 4.72 13.29
C ASP A 88 19.11 3.37 13.14
N LEU A 89 19.44 2.59 12.11
CA LEU A 89 18.96 1.22 11.96
C LEU A 89 19.39 0.35 13.13
N ILE A 90 20.67 0.43 13.52
CA ILE A 90 21.23 -0.30 14.65
C ILE A 90 20.52 0.09 15.96
N ILE A 91 20.42 1.41 16.24
CA ILE A 91 19.81 1.95 17.47
C ILE A 91 18.32 1.59 17.53
N THR A 92 17.59 1.76 16.44
CA THR A 92 16.17 1.41 16.37
C THR A 92 15.96 -0.08 16.61
N SER A 93 16.83 -0.93 16.07
CA SER A 93 16.76 -2.37 16.29
C SER A 93 17.08 -2.75 17.73
N LYS A 94 18.08 -2.12 18.35
CA LYS A 94 18.37 -2.28 19.80
C LYS A 94 17.23 -1.82 20.71
N THR A 95 16.42 -0.87 20.24
CA THR A 95 15.27 -0.36 20.99
C THR A 95 14.07 -1.31 20.90
N ASN A 96 13.88 -1.94 19.74
CA ASN A 96 12.69 -2.75 19.45
C ASN A 96 12.90 -4.26 19.68
N TYR A 97 14.14 -4.72 19.73
CA TYR A 97 14.52 -6.12 19.85
C TYR A 97 15.60 -6.30 20.93
N ASN A 98 15.64 -7.49 21.51
CA ASN A 98 16.65 -7.85 22.50
C ASN A 98 18.06 -7.78 21.90
N LYS A 99 19.02 -7.28 22.68
CA LYS A 99 20.41 -7.09 22.22
C LYS A 99 21.08 -8.40 21.82
N GLU A 100 20.79 -9.49 22.53
CA GLU A 100 21.27 -10.85 22.24
C GLU A 100 20.70 -11.42 20.93
N ASN A 101 19.66 -10.80 20.38
CA ASN A 101 19.05 -11.17 19.11
C ASN A 101 19.58 -10.34 17.93
N LEU A 102 20.60 -9.51 18.15
CA LEU A 102 21.17 -8.66 17.11
C LEU A 102 22.57 -9.14 16.74
N ASP A 103 22.71 -9.66 15.52
CA ASP A 103 24.02 -10.00 14.96
C ASP A 103 24.44 -8.98 13.92
N PHE A 104 25.74 -8.65 13.89
CA PHE A 104 26.33 -7.75 12.91
C PHE A 104 27.46 -8.43 12.17
N PHE A 105 27.40 -8.41 10.85
CA PHE A 105 28.32 -9.10 9.96
C PHE A 105 28.84 -8.18 8.87
N LEU A 106 30.13 -8.33 8.55
CA LEU A 106 30.72 -7.83 7.31
C LEU A 106 30.81 -8.96 6.30
N ILE A 107 30.44 -8.67 5.05
CA ILE A 107 30.44 -9.64 3.96
C ILE A 107 31.09 -9.11 2.68
N ASN A 108 31.69 -10.03 1.94
CA ASN A 108 32.31 -9.87 0.63
C ASN A 108 32.55 -11.28 0.04
N ASN A 109 33.07 -11.35 -1.19
CA ASN A 109 33.33 -12.61 -1.87
C ASN A 109 34.69 -13.25 -1.52
N THR A 110 35.57 -12.55 -0.80
CA THR A 110 36.91 -13.07 -0.46
C THR A 110 36.92 -13.94 0.78
N THR A 111 35.91 -13.79 1.63
CA THR A 111 35.78 -14.56 2.88
C THR A 111 34.66 -15.58 2.77
N ALA A 112 35.00 -16.86 2.94
CA ALA A 112 34.01 -17.94 2.94
C ALA A 112 32.94 -17.75 4.03
N LYS A 113 33.33 -17.19 5.20
CA LYS A 113 32.43 -16.90 6.32
C LYS A 113 32.25 -15.40 6.52
N SER A 114 31.09 -15.00 7.01
CA SER A 114 30.81 -13.63 7.43
C SER A 114 31.72 -13.25 8.61
N VAL A 115 32.18 -12.00 8.66
CA VAL A 115 33.01 -11.52 9.76
C VAL A 115 32.10 -10.85 10.78
N SER A 116 31.87 -11.53 11.92
CA SER A 116 31.12 -10.95 13.03
C SER A 116 31.83 -9.72 13.59
N ILE A 117 31.09 -8.63 13.72
CA ILE A 117 31.46 -7.45 14.48
C ILE A 117 30.89 -7.67 15.89
N LYS A 118 31.77 -7.83 16.89
CA LYS A 118 31.44 -8.26 18.26
C LYS A 118 30.16 -7.63 18.84
N ASP A 119 29.52 -8.37 19.75
CA ASP A 119 28.34 -7.98 20.53
C ASP A 119 28.43 -6.53 21.04
N ASN A 120 27.42 -5.73 20.70
CA ASN A 120 27.29 -4.31 21.05
C ASN A 120 27.99 -3.29 20.13
N LEU A 121 27.76 -3.39 18.82
CA LEU A 121 28.05 -2.28 17.93
C LEU A 121 27.17 -1.07 18.29
N ASP A 122 27.72 -0.02 18.90
CA ASP A 122 27.00 1.23 19.18
C ASP A 122 26.88 2.13 17.93
N GLY A 123 27.54 1.74 16.85
CA GLY A 123 27.44 2.35 15.53
C GLY A 123 28.58 1.93 14.61
N ILE A 124 28.43 2.19 13.32
CA ILE A 124 29.48 2.10 12.32
C ILE A 124 30.24 3.43 12.20
N ASP A 125 31.55 3.29 12.00
CA ASP A 125 32.45 4.37 11.62
C ASP A 125 33.65 3.81 10.86
N ALA A 126 34.49 4.70 10.34
CA ALA A 126 35.65 4.30 9.55
C ALA A 126 36.69 3.52 10.36
N LYS A 127 36.74 3.64 11.70
CA LYS A 127 37.65 2.84 12.56
C LYS A 127 37.08 1.46 12.88
N THR A 128 35.76 1.38 13.09
CA THR A 128 34.99 0.16 13.26
C THR A 128 35.20 -0.75 12.08
N LEU A 129 35.07 -0.22 10.86
CA LEU A 129 35.35 -0.98 9.66
C LEU A 129 36.86 -1.04 9.35
N GLY A 130 37.63 -0.01 9.70
CA GLY A 130 39.10 0.09 9.70
C GLY A 130 39.86 -1.20 10.00
N ARG A 131 39.47 -1.83 11.11
CA ARG A 131 40.10 -3.05 11.63
C ARG A 131 39.76 -4.30 10.80
N PHE A 132 38.68 -4.27 10.06
CA PHE A 132 38.20 -5.36 9.21
C PHE A 132 38.39 -5.08 7.71
N TYR A 133 38.68 -3.83 7.31
CA TYR A 133 38.93 -3.38 5.94
C TYR A 133 40.12 -4.10 5.28
N LYS A 134 41.18 -4.40 6.03
CA LYS A 134 42.34 -5.15 5.49
C LYS A 134 41.99 -6.58 5.05
N LYS A 135 40.85 -7.12 5.52
CA LYS A 135 40.35 -8.45 5.14
C LYS A 135 39.30 -8.40 4.01
N GLY A 136 38.86 -7.21 3.57
CA GLY A 136 37.79 -7.00 2.59
C GLY A 136 38.21 -6.47 1.22
N ARG A 137 39.48 -6.65 0.83
CA ARG A 137 39.94 -6.32 -0.54
C ARG A 137 39.40 -7.34 -1.53
N GLY A 138 38.21 -7.11 -2.08
CA GLY A 138 37.56 -8.03 -3.03
C GLY A 138 36.57 -7.32 -3.95
N THR A 139 36.07 -8.06 -4.93
CA THR A 139 34.88 -7.72 -5.72
C THR A 139 33.65 -8.31 -5.04
N SER A 140 32.46 -7.82 -5.41
CA SER A 140 31.19 -8.38 -4.95
C SER A 140 30.42 -8.99 -6.11
N ASP A 141 30.32 -10.32 -6.12
CA ASP A 141 29.34 -11.02 -6.95
C ASP A 141 28.06 -11.15 -6.12
N PHE A 142 27.07 -10.31 -6.40
CA PHE A 142 25.87 -10.20 -5.56
C PHE A 142 25.04 -11.49 -5.52
N ASP A 143 25.04 -12.30 -6.58
CA ASP A 143 24.39 -13.62 -6.55
C ASP A 143 24.98 -14.53 -5.46
N LYS A 144 26.31 -14.54 -5.30
CA LYS A 144 26.99 -15.30 -4.23
C LYS A 144 26.77 -14.68 -2.85
N LEU A 145 26.68 -13.35 -2.75
CA LEU A 145 26.37 -12.69 -1.48
C LEU A 145 24.93 -12.96 -1.04
N PHE A 146 23.96 -12.90 -1.97
CA PHE A 146 22.58 -13.29 -1.71
C PHE A 146 22.51 -14.76 -1.28
N GLU A 147 23.20 -15.68 -1.97
CA GLU A 147 23.29 -17.07 -1.53
C GLU A 147 23.81 -17.19 -0.09
N LYS A 148 24.90 -16.49 0.23
CA LYS A 148 25.52 -16.54 1.56
C LYS A 148 24.58 -16.07 2.67
N ILE A 149 23.85 -14.97 2.46
CA ILE A 149 22.93 -14.45 3.48
C ILE A 149 21.65 -15.29 3.57
N LEU A 150 21.13 -15.75 2.43
CA LEU A 150 19.89 -16.55 2.39
C LEU A 150 20.08 -17.94 2.99
N LEU A 151 21.25 -18.56 2.82
CA LEU A 151 21.58 -19.83 3.48
C LEU A 151 21.74 -19.71 4.99
N ASP A 152 21.96 -18.49 5.51
CA ASP A 152 22.01 -18.23 6.95
C ASP A 152 20.64 -17.89 7.55
N TRP A 153 19.63 -17.63 6.70
CA TRP A 153 18.28 -17.30 7.13
C TRP A 153 17.58 -18.51 7.79
N LYS A 154 16.78 -18.22 8.81
CA LYS A 154 15.83 -19.16 9.42
C LYS A 154 14.49 -18.46 9.63
N GLU A 155 13.44 -19.26 9.78
CA GLU A 155 12.12 -18.78 10.21
C GLU A 155 12.23 -17.95 11.50
N ASP A 156 11.42 -16.89 11.63
CA ASP A 156 11.50 -15.88 12.70
C ASP A 156 12.79 -15.00 12.71
N GLU A 157 13.61 -15.02 11.64
CA GLU A 157 14.77 -14.12 11.49
C GLU A 157 14.53 -13.03 10.43
N ILE A 158 15.12 -11.85 10.66
CA ILE A 158 15.21 -10.75 9.71
C ILE A 158 16.67 -10.63 9.26
N ILE A 159 16.88 -10.57 7.95
CA ILE A 159 18.14 -10.18 7.33
C ILE A 159 18.05 -8.72 6.90
N VAL A 160 19.04 -7.93 7.29
CA VAL A 160 19.20 -6.54 6.84
C VAL A 160 20.50 -6.44 6.05
N PHE A 161 20.41 -6.45 4.72
CA PHE A 161 21.56 -6.41 3.82
C PHE A 161 21.74 -5.00 3.22
N ILE A 162 22.92 -4.41 3.43
CA ILE A 162 23.23 -3.02 3.10
C ILE A 162 24.43 -2.99 2.14
N ALA A 163 24.23 -2.43 0.95
CA ALA A 163 25.27 -2.24 -0.07
C ALA A 163 24.90 -1.15 -1.08
N ASP A 164 25.84 -0.78 -1.96
CA ASP A 164 25.57 0.07 -3.14
C ASP A 164 25.08 -0.73 -4.35
N PHE A 165 25.25 -2.05 -4.35
CA PHE A 165 24.79 -2.99 -5.39
C PHE A 165 25.33 -2.71 -6.81
N ILE A 166 26.52 -2.11 -6.92
CA ILE A 166 27.15 -1.82 -8.22
C ILE A 166 27.66 -3.10 -8.86
N TYR A 167 27.06 -3.54 -9.97
CA TYR A 167 27.55 -4.67 -10.72
C TYR A 167 28.74 -4.28 -11.61
N SER A 168 29.95 -4.63 -11.19
CA SER A 168 31.19 -4.31 -11.92
C SER A 168 32.05 -5.58 -12.06
N PRO A 169 31.67 -6.49 -12.98
CA PRO A 169 32.39 -7.74 -13.15
C PRO A 169 33.71 -7.50 -13.86
N LYS A 170 34.72 -8.33 -13.57
CA LYS A 170 36.00 -8.30 -14.28
C LYS A 170 35.99 -9.33 -15.42
N ASP A 171 36.41 -8.91 -16.61
CA ASP A 171 36.69 -9.80 -17.77
C ASP A 171 35.50 -10.71 -18.20
N THR A 172 34.27 -10.21 -18.16
CA THR A 172 33.08 -10.96 -18.62
C THR A 172 32.26 -10.19 -19.63
N ASP A 173 31.58 -10.92 -20.53
CA ASP A 173 30.47 -10.35 -21.29
C ASP A 173 29.40 -9.83 -20.33
N VAL A 174 29.16 -8.52 -20.39
CA VAL A 174 28.35 -7.83 -19.38
C VAL A 174 26.87 -8.19 -19.53
N GLU A 175 26.37 -8.25 -20.77
CA GLU A 175 24.97 -8.56 -21.05
C GLU A 175 24.61 -9.97 -20.56
N SER A 176 25.38 -10.98 -20.98
CA SER A 176 25.21 -12.36 -20.47
C SER A 176 25.46 -12.44 -18.96
N GLY A 177 26.32 -11.58 -18.42
CA GLY A 177 26.58 -11.43 -17.00
C GLY A 177 25.35 -10.98 -16.22
N LEU A 178 24.66 -9.92 -16.67
CA LEU A 178 23.45 -9.40 -16.06
C LEU A 178 22.28 -10.40 -16.15
N ILE A 179 22.14 -11.10 -17.28
CA ILE A 179 21.15 -12.18 -17.43
C ILE A 179 21.43 -13.30 -16.41
N ARG A 180 22.69 -13.72 -16.28
CA ARG A 180 23.09 -14.74 -15.31
C ARG A 180 22.90 -14.27 -13.87
N LEU A 181 23.20 -13.02 -13.57
CA LEU A 181 22.96 -12.41 -12.25
C LEU A 181 21.49 -12.54 -11.87
N ARG A 182 20.59 -12.11 -12.76
CA ARG A 182 19.13 -12.23 -12.58
C ARG A 182 18.73 -13.69 -12.32
N GLN A 183 19.09 -14.60 -13.23
CA GLN A 183 18.74 -16.03 -13.13
C GLN A 183 19.29 -16.69 -11.86
N ASN A 184 20.51 -16.33 -11.44
CA ASN A 184 21.11 -16.88 -10.23
C ASN A 184 20.35 -16.41 -9.00
N ILE A 185 20.08 -15.11 -8.88
CA ILE A 185 19.29 -14.55 -7.78
C ILE A 185 17.89 -15.19 -7.74
N THR A 186 17.21 -15.31 -8.88
CA THR A 186 15.92 -15.99 -8.98
C THR A 186 15.99 -17.38 -8.36
N ARG A 187 16.97 -18.19 -8.76
CA ARG A 187 17.15 -19.55 -8.24
C ARG A 187 17.49 -19.59 -6.75
N LYS A 188 18.29 -18.64 -6.24
CA LYS A 188 18.65 -18.60 -4.81
C LYS A 188 17.43 -18.32 -3.94
N PHE A 189 16.60 -17.35 -4.31
CA PHE A 189 15.37 -17.04 -3.59
C PHE A 189 14.33 -18.18 -3.70
N GLN A 190 14.29 -18.92 -4.81
CA GLN A 190 13.42 -20.10 -4.93
C GLN A 190 13.92 -21.32 -4.15
N SER A 191 15.23 -21.39 -3.85
CA SER A 191 15.82 -22.57 -3.22
C SER A 191 15.77 -22.58 -1.69
N ILE A 192 15.41 -21.45 -1.07
CA ILE A 192 15.29 -21.40 0.38
C ILE A 192 14.01 -22.13 0.83
N PRO A 193 14.03 -22.80 1.99
CA PRO A 193 12.80 -23.27 2.62
C PRO A 193 11.80 -22.11 2.84
N ASN A 194 10.50 -22.38 2.71
CA ASN A 194 9.44 -21.40 2.89
C ASN A 194 9.56 -20.16 1.97
N SER A 195 10.14 -20.31 0.78
CA SER A 195 10.27 -19.21 -0.20
C SER A 195 8.95 -18.51 -0.54
N GLU A 196 7.83 -19.23 -0.41
CA GLU A 196 6.46 -18.78 -0.64
C GLU A 196 5.92 -17.83 0.45
N THR A 197 6.59 -17.70 1.60
CA THR A 197 6.26 -16.71 2.65
C THR A 197 7.30 -15.58 2.72
N LEU A 198 8.43 -15.74 2.04
CA LEU A 198 9.54 -14.80 2.10
C LEU A 198 9.16 -13.47 1.46
N THR A 199 9.28 -12.41 2.23
CA THR A 199 9.08 -11.03 1.80
C THR A 199 10.42 -10.29 1.79
N THR A 200 10.59 -9.41 0.80
CA THR A 200 11.78 -8.56 0.65
C THR A 200 11.38 -7.11 0.52
N SER A 201 11.81 -6.27 1.45
CA SER A 201 11.66 -4.81 1.37
C SER A 201 12.96 -4.16 0.97
N VAL A 202 12.91 -3.32 -0.06
CA VAL A 202 14.03 -2.59 -0.63
C VAL A 202 13.83 -1.11 -0.34
N LEU A 203 14.78 -0.54 0.40
CA LEU A 203 14.84 0.89 0.68
C LEU A 203 15.95 1.50 -0.17
N HIS A 204 15.63 2.53 -0.93
CA HIS A 204 16.58 3.29 -1.75
C HIS A 204 16.89 4.63 -1.07
N LEU A 205 18.15 4.84 -0.71
CA LEU A 205 18.65 6.05 -0.05
C LEU A 205 19.80 6.63 -0.86
N GLU A 206 20.08 7.92 -0.67
CA GLU A 206 21.22 8.59 -1.27
C GLU A 206 22.03 9.31 -0.20
N SER A 207 23.36 9.16 -0.24
CA SER A 207 24.28 9.74 0.73
C SER A 207 25.43 10.46 0.04
N GLU A 208 26.10 11.34 0.79
CA GLU A 208 27.44 11.80 0.44
C GLU A 208 28.36 10.60 0.18
N PHE A 209 29.18 10.75 -0.86
CA PHE A 209 30.13 9.78 -1.34
C PHE A 209 31.48 10.48 -1.59
N GLU A 210 32.55 9.97 -1.00
CA GLU A 210 33.93 10.40 -1.25
C GLU A 210 34.83 9.16 -1.34
N GLY A 211 34.70 8.41 -2.44
CA GLY A 211 35.44 7.18 -2.67
C GLY A 211 35.64 6.87 -4.15
N THR A 212 35.91 5.60 -4.44
CA THR A 212 36.10 5.10 -5.80
C THR A 212 34.85 4.37 -6.24
N TYR A 213 34.30 4.78 -7.37
CA TYR A 213 33.30 4.02 -8.12
C TYR A 213 34.00 3.08 -9.10
N TYR A 214 33.45 1.89 -9.31
CA TYR A 214 33.99 0.91 -10.26
C TYR A 214 32.98 0.79 -11.39
N ASP A 215 33.39 1.18 -12.60
CA ASP A 215 32.51 1.15 -13.77
C ASP A 215 32.29 -0.26 -14.31
N ILE A 216 31.52 -0.40 -15.37
CA ILE A 216 31.18 -1.64 -16.06
C ILE A 216 32.42 -2.49 -16.44
N ASP A 217 33.56 -1.85 -16.69
CA ASP A 217 34.82 -2.51 -17.05
C ASP A 217 35.75 -2.65 -15.81
N ASN A 218 35.22 -2.39 -14.62
CA ASN A 218 35.92 -2.39 -13.33
C ASN A 218 37.07 -1.36 -13.26
N ASN A 219 36.96 -0.26 -13.99
CA ASN A 219 37.88 0.87 -13.90
C ASN A 219 37.46 1.82 -12.77
N ASN A 220 38.47 2.38 -12.11
CA ASN A 220 38.27 3.34 -11.03
C ASN A 220 37.80 4.70 -11.57
N ARG A 221 36.71 5.21 -11.00
CA ARG A 221 36.14 6.55 -11.23
C ARG A 221 36.08 7.30 -9.90
N VAL A 222 36.43 8.59 -9.90
CA VAL A 222 36.51 9.39 -8.67
C VAL A 222 35.80 10.74 -8.85
N GLY A 223 35.72 11.53 -7.78
CA GLY A 223 35.14 12.88 -7.84
C GLY A 223 33.62 12.95 -7.73
N ILE A 224 32.94 11.79 -7.75
CA ILE A 224 31.50 11.68 -7.45
C ILE A 224 31.24 12.10 -6.00
N LYS A 225 30.18 12.88 -5.78
CA LYS A 225 29.88 13.50 -4.46
C LYS A 225 28.70 12.90 -3.72
N LYS A 226 27.77 12.31 -4.45
CA LYS A 226 26.59 11.63 -3.90
C LYS A 226 26.30 10.39 -4.71
N ARG A 227 25.85 9.34 -4.05
CA ARG A 227 25.52 8.06 -4.67
C ARG A 227 24.34 7.39 -3.96
N PRO A 228 23.54 6.60 -4.69
CA PRO A 228 22.54 5.73 -4.11
C PRO A 228 23.17 4.54 -3.38
N TYR A 229 22.54 4.10 -2.31
CA TYR A 229 22.76 2.81 -1.67
C TYR A 229 21.42 2.22 -1.24
N TYR A 230 21.41 0.94 -0.95
CA TYR A 230 20.18 0.20 -0.74
C TYR A 230 20.23 -0.65 0.54
N VAL A 231 19.07 -0.77 1.17
CA VAL A 231 18.86 -1.65 2.32
C VAL A 231 17.79 -2.66 1.93
N PHE A 232 18.18 -3.93 1.87
CA PHE A 232 17.30 -5.07 1.68
C PHE A 232 16.93 -5.64 3.05
N ILE A 233 15.65 -5.76 3.33
CA ILE A 233 15.10 -6.34 4.56
C ILE A 233 14.36 -7.60 4.14
N ILE A 234 14.84 -8.77 4.56
CA ILE A 234 14.36 -10.07 4.08
C ILE A 234 13.92 -10.91 5.28
N GLY A 235 12.77 -11.58 5.16
CA GLY A 235 12.24 -12.49 6.18
C GLY A 235 10.76 -12.79 5.93
N ASP A 236 10.06 -13.30 6.94
CA ASP A 236 8.61 -13.53 6.85
C ASP A 236 7.82 -12.22 6.74
N GLY A 237 6.71 -12.24 5.99
CA GLY A 237 5.92 -11.03 5.66
C GLY A 237 5.58 -10.14 6.85
N ASP A 238 4.90 -10.69 7.87
CA ASP A 238 4.51 -9.93 9.07
C ASP A 238 5.72 -9.34 9.81
N THR A 239 6.81 -10.10 9.86
CA THR A 239 8.05 -9.73 10.54
C THR A 239 8.76 -8.58 9.80
N VAL A 240 8.83 -8.67 8.47
CA VAL A 240 9.38 -7.62 7.60
C VAL A 240 8.53 -6.35 7.65
N ASP A 241 7.20 -6.47 7.60
CA ASP A 241 6.27 -5.35 7.71
C ASP A 241 6.47 -4.58 9.01
N LYS A 242 6.51 -5.32 10.13
CA LYS A 242 6.70 -4.74 11.46
C LYS A 242 8.04 -4.05 11.59
N TYR A 243 9.13 -4.70 11.16
CA TYR A 243 10.47 -4.10 11.18
C TYR A 243 10.53 -2.84 10.32
N THR A 244 10.01 -2.91 9.09
CA THR A 244 10.01 -1.81 8.12
C THR A 244 9.21 -0.61 8.64
N LYS A 245 8.03 -0.83 9.26
CA LYS A 245 7.22 0.22 9.91
C LYS A 245 7.99 0.92 11.03
N GLY A 246 8.84 0.21 11.76
CA GLY A 246 9.69 0.77 12.82
C GLY A 246 10.85 1.63 12.30
N VAL A 247 11.50 1.21 11.21
CA VAL A 247 12.75 1.85 10.73
C VAL A 247 12.53 2.94 9.67
N VAL A 248 11.54 2.79 8.79
CA VAL A 248 11.32 3.74 7.68
C VAL A 248 11.12 5.18 8.14
N PRO A 249 10.31 5.48 9.19
CA PRO A 249 10.16 6.85 9.68
C PRO A 249 11.49 7.48 10.13
N LYS A 250 12.39 6.69 10.70
CA LYS A 250 13.73 7.15 11.11
C LYS A 250 14.62 7.42 9.91
N LEU A 251 14.50 6.61 8.86
CA LEU A 251 15.29 6.75 7.65
C LEU A 251 14.87 7.92 6.73
N LYS A 252 13.64 8.42 6.84
CA LYS A 252 13.18 9.59 6.07
C LYS A 252 14.11 10.80 6.19
N ARG A 253 14.72 11.02 7.36
CA ARG A 253 15.67 12.14 7.60
C ARG A 253 17.04 11.96 6.94
N TYR A 254 17.33 10.79 6.39
CA TYR A 254 18.58 10.45 5.71
C TYR A 254 18.39 10.22 4.22
N ASN A 255 17.52 11.04 3.61
CA ASN A 255 17.33 11.07 2.16
C ASN A 255 16.86 9.72 1.58
N LEU A 256 15.97 9.03 2.32
CA LEU A 256 15.19 7.91 1.80
C LEU A 256 14.33 8.41 0.63
N LYS A 257 14.60 7.89 -0.56
CA LYS A 257 13.92 8.30 -1.80
C LYS A 257 12.72 7.41 -2.08
N ASN A 258 12.93 6.09 -2.08
CA ASN A 258 11.90 5.12 -2.47
C ASN A 258 11.88 3.91 -1.54
N LYS A 259 10.74 3.22 -1.54
CA LYS A 259 10.50 1.93 -0.88
C LYS A 259 9.77 1.01 -1.85
N TYR A 260 10.18 -0.24 -1.90
CA TYR A 260 9.48 -1.29 -2.63
C TYR A 260 9.46 -2.55 -1.79
N GLN A 261 8.29 -3.14 -1.59
CA GLN A 261 8.17 -4.43 -0.92
C GLN A 261 7.68 -5.47 -1.89
N ILE A 262 8.47 -6.52 -2.06
CA ILE A 262 8.18 -7.66 -2.90
C ILE A 262 7.71 -8.76 -1.96
N THR A 263 6.42 -9.09 -2.04
CA THR A 263 5.77 -10.04 -1.14
C THR A 263 4.90 -11.03 -1.94
N PRO A 264 4.91 -12.32 -1.59
CA PRO A 264 4.06 -13.31 -2.23
C PRO A 264 2.58 -13.17 -1.80
N SER A 265 2.31 -12.64 -0.60
CA SER A 265 0.98 -12.60 -0.01
C SER A 265 0.11 -11.42 -0.49
N ASP A 266 -1.21 -11.61 -0.47
CA ASP A 266 -2.20 -10.57 -0.71
C ASP A 266 -2.55 -9.85 0.59
N ILE A 267 -2.77 -8.55 0.50
CA ILE A 267 -3.17 -7.66 1.57
C ILE A 267 -4.68 -7.52 1.56
N GLN A 268 -5.32 -7.75 2.70
CA GLN A 268 -6.75 -7.56 2.88
C GLN A 268 -7.06 -6.08 3.11
N ILE A 269 -7.93 -5.51 2.28
CA ILE A 269 -8.42 -4.13 2.42
C ILE A 269 -9.81 -4.15 3.07
N ASN A 270 -9.86 -3.76 4.33
CA ASN A 270 -11.12 -3.71 5.10
C ASN A 270 -11.88 -2.40 4.87
N GLU A 271 -11.14 -1.29 4.83
CA GLU A 271 -11.67 0.07 4.68
C GLU A 271 -11.82 0.43 3.21
N PHE A 272 -13.04 0.27 2.70
CA PHE A 272 -13.44 0.65 1.34
C PHE A 272 -14.92 1.02 1.33
N SER A 273 -15.25 2.24 0.88
CA SER A 273 -16.64 2.73 0.77
C SER A 273 -16.77 3.74 -0.36
N VAL A 274 -17.89 3.68 -1.09
CA VAL A 274 -18.28 4.78 -1.99
C VAL A 274 -18.73 6.00 -1.16
N LEU A 275 -18.32 7.18 -1.58
CA LEU A 275 -18.75 8.47 -1.05
C LEU A 275 -20.01 8.91 -1.81
N PRO A 276 -21.16 9.18 -1.18
CA PRO A 276 -22.36 9.60 -1.91
C PRO A 276 -22.32 11.03 -2.46
N PHE A 277 -21.64 11.98 -1.80
CA PHE A 277 -21.77 13.40 -2.15
C PHE A 277 -20.48 14.06 -2.65
N THR A 278 -19.32 13.46 -2.36
CA THR A 278 -18.01 14.02 -2.68
C THR A 278 -17.52 13.53 -4.04
N LEU A 279 -17.16 14.46 -4.93
CA LEU A 279 -16.50 14.17 -6.22
C LEU A 279 -17.23 13.21 -7.17
N ASN A 280 -18.55 13.10 -7.06
CA ASN A 280 -19.35 12.24 -7.92
C ASN A 280 -19.99 12.99 -9.10
N LYS A 281 -20.35 12.24 -10.15
CA LYS A 281 -21.16 12.72 -11.27
C LYS A 281 -22.16 11.65 -11.69
N GLY A 282 -23.38 12.07 -11.98
CA GLY A 282 -24.50 11.16 -12.27
C GLY A 282 -25.38 10.92 -11.04
N GLN A 283 -26.43 10.13 -11.23
CA GLN A 283 -27.40 9.80 -10.19
C GLN A 283 -27.25 8.33 -9.79
N PHE A 284 -27.11 8.09 -8.49
CA PHE A 284 -27.00 6.75 -7.92
C PHE A 284 -27.34 6.78 -6.45
N SER A 285 -27.74 5.62 -5.93
CA SER A 285 -27.94 5.36 -4.52
C SER A 285 -26.97 4.31 -4.01
N ILE A 286 -26.78 4.27 -2.70
CA ILE A 286 -25.85 3.35 -2.02
C ILE A 286 -26.65 2.53 -1.01
N SER A 287 -26.61 1.19 -1.10
CA SER A 287 -27.54 0.32 -0.36
C SER A 287 -26.95 -0.45 0.83
N SER A 288 -25.84 0.02 1.44
CA SER A 288 -25.26 -0.69 2.61
C SER A 288 -24.60 0.21 3.64
N THR A 289 -24.53 -0.30 4.88
CA THR A 289 -23.82 0.26 6.05
C THR A 289 -22.32 0.46 5.84
N LYS A 290 -21.75 0.05 4.70
CA LYS A 290 -20.33 0.30 4.34
C LYS A 290 -20.11 0.79 2.91
N GLY A 291 -21.17 1.15 2.18
CA GLY A 291 -21.04 1.75 0.85
C GLY A 291 -20.40 0.88 -0.24
N LYS A 292 -20.46 -0.45 -0.13
CA LYS A 292 -19.89 -1.41 -1.11
C LYS A 292 -20.87 -1.85 -2.20
N THR A 293 -22.06 -1.28 -2.23
CA THR A 293 -23.07 -1.54 -3.26
C THR A 293 -23.69 -0.24 -3.71
N VAL A 294 -23.60 0.02 -5.00
CA VAL A 294 -24.14 1.19 -5.69
C VAL A 294 -25.24 0.74 -6.63
N THR A 295 -26.33 1.49 -6.69
CA THR A 295 -27.38 1.33 -7.70
C THR A 295 -27.40 2.60 -8.53
N ILE A 296 -27.04 2.49 -9.81
CA ILE A 296 -27.12 3.59 -10.75
C ILE A 296 -28.59 3.84 -11.08
N GLU A 297 -29.03 5.08 -10.88
CA GLU A 297 -30.39 5.51 -11.20
C GLU A 297 -30.51 5.68 -12.71
N ASN A 298 -31.70 5.35 -13.23
CA ASN A 298 -31.89 5.27 -14.67
C ASN A 298 -31.83 6.67 -15.32
N SER A 299 -30.69 7.01 -15.92
CA SER A 299 -30.51 8.28 -16.65
C SER A 299 -30.99 8.17 -18.10
N LEU A 300 -31.79 9.13 -18.54
CA LEU A 300 -32.40 9.17 -19.88
C LEU A 300 -31.39 9.37 -21.03
N SER A 301 -30.13 9.72 -20.75
CA SER A 301 -29.10 9.91 -21.78
C SER A 301 -28.27 8.63 -22.00
N GLN A 302 -28.57 7.91 -23.09
CA GLN A 302 -27.71 6.80 -23.54
C GLN A 302 -26.29 7.31 -23.83
N GLY A 303 -25.28 6.63 -23.26
CA GLY A 303 -23.86 6.95 -23.47
C GLY A 303 -23.23 7.88 -22.43
N ALA A 304 -23.99 8.36 -21.44
CA ALA A 304 -23.41 9.13 -20.33
C ALA A 304 -22.56 8.23 -19.40
N SER A 305 -21.49 8.80 -18.84
CA SER A 305 -20.68 8.15 -17.81
C SER A 305 -21.11 8.58 -16.41
N VAL A 306 -21.03 7.66 -15.46
CA VAL A 306 -21.15 7.91 -14.03
C VAL A 306 -19.74 7.98 -13.46
N GLN A 307 -19.52 8.92 -12.54
CA GLN A 307 -18.28 9.05 -11.77
C GLN A 307 -18.58 8.74 -10.30
N LEU A 308 -17.85 7.79 -9.73
CA LEU A 308 -17.95 7.39 -8.33
C LEU A 308 -16.62 7.64 -7.63
N ALA A 309 -16.66 8.35 -6.50
CA ALA A 309 -15.54 8.46 -5.57
C ALA A 309 -15.64 7.35 -4.53
N ALA A 310 -14.58 6.58 -4.36
CA ALA A 310 -14.50 5.53 -3.35
C ALA A 310 -13.30 5.74 -2.43
N SER A 311 -13.55 5.92 -1.15
CA SER A 311 -12.51 5.98 -0.14
C SER A 311 -11.90 4.60 0.11
N ILE A 312 -10.60 4.58 0.35
CA ILE A 312 -9.82 3.37 0.59
C ILE A 312 -8.64 3.66 1.53
N ASN A 313 -8.33 2.72 2.43
CA ASN A 313 -7.09 2.77 3.18
C ASN A 313 -5.98 2.01 2.44
N LEU A 314 -5.03 2.76 1.87
CA LEU A 314 -3.80 2.21 1.28
C LEU A 314 -2.58 2.40 2.18
N GLY A 315 -2.73 3.00 3.37
CA GLY A 315 -1.61 3.37 4.24
C GLY A 315 -0.82 2.18 4.80
N ASP A 316 -1.48 1.02 4.89
CA ASP A 316 -0.84 -0.23 5.30
C ASP A 316 -0.15 -0.98 4.15
N ILE A 317 -0.30 -0.52 2.90
CA ILE A 317 0.37 -1.14 1.77
C ILE A 317 1.84 -0.73 1.77
N PRO A 318 2.78 -1.68 1.83
CA PRO A 318 4.19 -1.39 2.07
C PRO A 318 4.95 -0.96 0.80
N ILE A 319 4.34 -0.15 -0.05
CA ILE A 319 4.96 0.44 -1.25
C ILE A 319 4.96 1.98 -1.17
N SER A 320 5.60 2.68 -2.12
CA SER A 320 5.65 4.14 -2.15
C SER A 320 4.32 4.75 -2.59
N ASP A 321 4.02 5.95 -2.10
CA ASP A 321 2.79 6.70 -2.46
C ASP A 321 2.70 6.97 -3.97
N ASP A 322 3.85 7.25 -4.62
CA ASP A 322 3.95 7.38 -6.09
C ASP A 322 3.48 6.12 -6.83
N TYR A 323 3.66 4.93 -6.25
CA TYR A 323 3.18 3.69 -6.86
C TYR A 323 1.67 3.52 -6.63
N LEU A 324 1.21 3.85 -5.42
CA LEU A 324 -0.21 3.76 -5.03
C LEU A 324 -1.09 4.72 -5.85
N THR A 325 -0.55 5.85 -6.28
CA THR A 325 -1.25 6.88 -7.06
C THR A 325 -1.04 6.76 -8.58
N ASP A 326 -0.21 5.82 -9.04
CA ASP A 326 -0.02 5.55 -10.46
C ASP A 326 -1.10 4.63 -11.01
N LEU A 327 -1.98 5.20 -11.84
CA LEU A 327 -3.12 4.53 -12.47
C LEU A 327 -2.71 3.29 -13.28
N THR A 328 -1.49 3.26 -13.81
CA THR A 328 -0.99 2.14 -14.62
C THR A 328 -0.71 0.88 -13.80
N ASN A 329 -0.67 0.98 -12.47
CA ASN A 329 -0.55 -0.15 -11.57
C ASN A 329 -1.89 -0.83 -11.25
N TYR A 330 -3.02 -0.26 -11.67
CA TYR A 330 -4.34 -0.79 -11.41
C TYR A 330 -4.92 -1.52 -12.63
N SER A 331 -5.66 -2.60 -12.38
CA SER A 331 -6.40 -3.34 -13.40
C SER A 331 -7.85 -3.58 -12.98
N PHE A 332 -8.70 -3.87 -13.97
CA PHE A 332 -10.12 -4.13 -13.79
C PHE A 332 -10.54 -5.39 -14.54
N ASN A 333 -11.62 -6.01 -14.08
CA ASN A 333 -12.30 -7.10 -14.80
C ASN A 333 -13.04 -6.64 -16.08
N SER A 334 -13.11 -5.32 -16.36
CA SER A 334 -13.75 -4.79 -17.57
C SER A 334 -13.08 -3.52 -18.09
N LYS A 335 -12.81 -3.48 -19.40
CA LYS A 335 -12.24 -2.32 -20.12
C LYS A 335 -13.16 -1.09 -20.15
N LYS A 336 -14.43 -1.23 -19.75
CA LYS A 336 -15.39 -0.11 -19.66
C LYS A 336 -15.18 0.76 -18.42
N ILE A 337 -14.38 0.30 -17.46
CA ILE A 337 -14.12 0.98 -16.19
C ILE A 337 -12.75 1.65 -16.28
N LYS A 338 -12.63 2.84 -15.72
CA LYS A 338 -11.37 3.57 -15.61
C LYS A 338 -11.24 4.20 -14.23
N ILE A 339 -10.03 4.28 -13.69
CA ILE A 339 -9.72 5.30 -12.69
C ILE A 339 -9.36 6.58 -13.45
N LEU A 340 -10.00 7.68 -13.07
CA LEU A 340 -9.70 9.03 -13.56
C LEU A 340 -8.59 9.68 -12.73
N ASP A 341 -8.60 9.46 -11.42
CA ASP A 341 -7.59 9.98 -10.48
C ASP A 341 -7.58 9.17 -9.18
N ILE A 342 -6.48 9.28 -8.44
CA ILE A 342 -6.33 8.75 -7.07
C ILE A 342 -5.89 9.93 -6.21
N GLY A 343 -6.84 10.45 -5.41
CA GLY A 343 -6.57 11.56 -4.51
C GLY A 343 -6.10 11.09 -3.14
N GLU A 344 -5.26 11.87 -2.49
CA GLU A 344 -4.81 11.65 -1.10
C GLU A 344 -5.74 12.40 -0.13
N ILE A 345 -6.07 11.79 1.01
CA ILE A 345 -6.90 12.42 2.04
C ILE A 345 -5.99 13.20 3.00
N GLU A 346 -6.27 14.50 3.14
CA GLU A 346 -5.55 15.44 3.99
C GLU A 346 -6.54 16.14 4.92
N GLY A 347 -6.78 15.55 6.10
CA GLY A 347 -7.84 15.99 7.00
C GLY A 347 -9.21 15.87 6.35
N ASN A 348 -9.92 17.00 6.22
CA ASN A 348 -11.26 17.05 5.60
C ASN A 348 -11.20 17.42 4.10
N GLN A 349 -10.04 17.25 3.46
CA GLN A 349 -9.84 17.56 2.04
C GLN A 349 -9.24 16.36 1.30
N ILE A 350 -9.45 16.34 -0.01
CA ILE A 350 -8.83 15.39 -0.93
C ILE A 350 -7.92 16.20 -1.85
N ARG A 351 -6.63 15.88 -1.86
CA ARG A 351 -5.65 16.42 -2.81
C ARG A 351 -5.60 15.54 -4.04
N LEU A 352 -6.02 16.09 -5.18
CA LEU A 352 -5.96 15.44 -6.49
C LEU A 352 -4.55 15.52 -7.08
N LYS A 353 -4.28 14.73 -8.13
CA LYS A 353 -2.94 14.64 -8.73
C LYS A 353 -2.43 15.96 -9.33
N ASP A 354 -3.34 16.82 -9.77
CA ASP A 354 -3.03 18.16 -10.27
C ASP A 354 -2.76 19.20 -9.15
N GLY A 355 -2.82 18.76 -7.89
CA GLY A 355 -2.65 19.62 -6.71
C GLY A 355 -3.95 20.27 -6.23
N THR A 356 -5.07 20.08 -6.92
CA THR A 356 -6.36 20.66 -6.51
C THR A 356 -6.83 20.04 -5.19
N LEU A 357 -7.16 20.91 -4.24
CA LEU A 357 -7.81 20.52 -2.98
C LEU A 357 -9.33 20.56 -3.12
N LYS A 358 -10.00 19.49 -2.69
CA LYS A 358 -11.46 19.36 -2.71
C LYS A 358 -11.97 19.00 -1.32
N SER A 359 -12.82 19.84 -0.75
CA SER A 359 -13.42 19.56 0.55
C SER A 359 -14.32 18.33 0.49
N ILE A 360 -14.21 17.47 1.51
CA ILE A 360 -15.09 16.32 1.72
C ILE A 360 -16.44 16.84 2.21
N ASN A 361 -17.53 16.33 1.63
CA ASN A 361 -18.87 16.68 2.11
C ASN A 361 -19.01 16.21 3.57
N PRO A 362 -19.59 17.02 4.49
CA PRO A 362 -19.76 16.62 5.89
C PRO A 362 -20.43 15.25 6.09
N SER A 363 -21.37 14.88 5.22
CA SER A 363 -22.07 13.58 5.26
C SER A 363 -21.17 12.38 4.90
N ASP A 364 -20.02 12.64 4.28
CA ASP A 364 -19.06 11.62 3.84
C ASP A 364 -17.89 11.44 4.80
N ILE A 365 -17.71 12.32 5.80
CA ILE A 365 -16.55 12.32 6.71
C ILE A 365 -16.37 10.95 7.40
N SER A 366 -17.45 10.37 7.92
CA SER A 366 -17.42 9.06 8.59
C SER A 366 -16.94 7.92 7.68
N ARG A 367 -17.07 8.07 6.35
CA ARG A 367 -16.61 7.09 5.36
C ARG A 367 -15.14 7.30 4.98
N THR A 368 -14.52 8.38 5.44
CA THR A 368 -13.12 8.72 5.16
C THR A 368 -12.24 8.67 6.40
N GLU A 369 -12.79 8.54 7.61
CA GLU A 369 -12.05 8.58 8.90
C GLU A 369 -10.81 7.68 8.93
N ASN A 370 -10.92 6.45 8.43
CA ASN A 370 -9.82 5.48 8.41
C ASN A 370 -9.24 5.27 7.00
N SER A 371 -9.59 6.11 6.03
CA SER A 371 -9.11 6.01 4.66
C SER A 371 -7.96 6.98 4.42
N THR A 372 -7.04 6.61 3.53
CA THR A 372 -5.90 7.46 3.15
C THR A 372 -6.02 8.01 1.74
N HIS A 373 -6.82 7.37 0.89
CA HIS A 373 -6.97 7.73 -0.51
C HIS A 373 -8.43 7.68 -0.97
N VAL A 374 -8.70 8.30 -2.12
CA VAL A 374 -9.97 8.24 -2.83
C VAL A 374 -9.73 7.88 -4.30
N LEU A 375 -10.31 6.77 -4.75
CA LEU A 375 -10.33 6.35 -6.15
C LEU A 375 -11.49 7.03 -6.88
N LEU A 376 -11.21 7.79 -7.94
CA LEU A 376 -12.24 8.35 -8.81
C LEU A 376 -12.50 7.41 -9.98
N LEU A 377 -13.57 6.62 -9.90
CA LEU A 377 -13.96 5.64 -10.91
C LEU A 377 -14.87 6.27 -11.96
N SER A 378 -14.70 5.88 -13.22
CA SER A 378 -15.60 6.19 -14.33
C SER A 378 -16.11 4.90 -14.96
N LEU A 379 -17.43 4.85 -15.19
CA LEU A 379 -18.13 3.70 -15.75
C LEU A 379 -19.34 4.17 -16.58
N PRO A 380 -19.83 3.37 -17.54
CA PRO A 380 -21.07 3.66 -18.24
C PRO A 380 -22.26 3.70 -17.27
N ASN A 381 -23.22 4.59 -17.50
CA ASN A 381 -24.48 4.61 -16.75
C ASN A 381 -25.34 3.33 -16.91
N THR A 382 -25.04 2.50 -17.90
CA THR A 382 -25.65 1.18 -18.12
C THR A 382 -24.87 0.02 -17.49
N TYR A 383 -23.81 0.31 -16.74
CA TYR A 383 -23.00 -0.75 -16.13
C TYR A 383 -23.80 -1.47 -15.03
N ASN A 384 -23.81 -2.80 -15.11
CA ASN A 384 -24.45 -3.69 -14.15
C ASN A 384 -23.54 -4.89 -13.93
N GLY A 385 -23.14 -5.15 -12.69
CA GLY A 385 -22.20 -6.19 -12.33
C GLY A 385 -21.23 -5.79 -11.22
N ASN A 386 -20.29 -6.68 -10.93
CA ASN A 386 -19.22 -6.43 -9.98
C ASN A 386 -18.04 -5.75 -10.67
N ILE A 387 -17.56 -4.65 -10.09
CA ILE A 387 -16.28 -4.04 -10.43
C ILE A 387 -15.22 -4.67 -9.53
N GLU A 388 -14.24 -5.32 -10.12
CA GLU A 388 -13.05 -5.78 -9.42
C GLU A 388 -11.93 -4.78 -9.67
N ILE A 389 -11.42 -4.17 -8.60
CA ILE A 389 -10.30 -3.22 -8.64
C ILE A 389 -9.10 -3.93 -8.04
N THR A 390 -8.04 -4.07 -8.83
CA THR A 390 -6.84 -4.80 -8.44
C THR A 390 -5.64 -3.87 -8.51
N LEU A 391 -4.88 -3.77 -7.42
CA LEU A 391 -3.53 -3.19 -7.45
C LEU A 391 -2.54 -4.31 -7.76
N ASN A 392 -1.90 -4.25 -8.93
CA ASN A 392 -1.00 -5.30 -9.39
C ASN A 392 0.37 -5.20 -8.68
N LYS A 393 1.06 -6.33 -8.53
CA LYS A 393 2.46 -6.40 -8.11
C LYS A 393 3.35 -6.24 -9.35
N ASN A 394 3.55 -5.01 -9.81
CA ASN A 394 4.54 -4.71 -10.84
C ASN A 394 5.82 -4.18 -10.19
N ILE A 395 6.94 -4.26 -10.90
CA ILE A 395 8.16 -3.57 -10.50
C ILE A 395 7.89 -2.05 -10.62
N PRO A 396 8.14 -1.25 -9.57
CA PRO A 396 7.93 0.19 -9.61
C PRO A 396 8.81 0.88 -10.65
N LYS A 397 8.27 1.88 -11.35
CA LYS A 397 9.02 2.68 -12.35
C LYS A 397 10.29 3.32 -11.79
N TRP A 398 10.33 3.62 -10.49
CA TRP A 398 11.52 4.19 -9.88
C TRP A 398 12.73 3.24 -9.96
N ILE A 399 12.52 1.93 -10.05
CA ILE A 399 13.60 0.94 -10.24
C ILE A 399 14.32 1.20 -11.55
N ASP A 400 13.59 1.45 -12.64
CA ASP A 400 14.18 1.83 -13.93
C ASP A 400 14.90 3.18 -13.83
N ASN A 401 14.35 4.15 -13.07
CA ASN A 401 14.95 5.49 -12.95
C ASN A 401 16.29 5.48 -12.21
N VAL A 402 16.45 4.60 -11.22
CA VAL A 402 17.67 4.49 -10.40
C VAL A 402 18.64 3.42 -10.91
N SER A 403 18.30 2.76 -12.01
CA SER A 403 19.17 1.80 -12.68
C SER A 403 19.75 2.43 -13.94
N ILE A 404 20.98 2.06 -14.28
CA ILE A 404 21.50 2.36 -15.62
C ILE A 404 20.76 1.45 -16.60
N LYS A 405 20.28 2.03 -17.70
CA LYS A 405 19.37 1.33 -18.61
C LYS A 405 20.07 0.20 -19.35
N ASP A 406 19.28 -0.79 -19.74
CA ASP A 406 19.73 -1.90 -20.57
C ASP A 406 20.35 -1.36 -21.88
N GLY A 407 21.58 -1.77 -22.18
CA GLY A 407 22.35 -1.31 -23.35
C GLY A 407 23.11 0.01 -23.17
N GLU A 408 22.97 0.69 -22.02
CA GLU A 408 23.84 1.82 -21.65
C GLU A 408 25.02 1.36 -20.78
N ASP A 409 26.06 2.19 -20.66
CA ASP A 409 27.19 1.99 -19.76
C ASP A 409 27.29 3.10 -18.71
N ASP A 410 28.34 3.09 -17.89
CA ASP A 410 28.60 4.03 -16.79
C ASP A 410 30.00 4.65 -16.82
N ARG A 411 30.68 4.59 -17.96
CA ARG A 411 32.09 5.01 -18.09
C ARG A 411 32.28 6.52 -17.96
N ASP A 412 31.23 7.30 -18.22
CA ASP A 412 31.16 8.76 -18.13
C ASP A 412 30.55 9.25 -16.81
N ILE A 413 30.39 8.38 -15.80
CA ILE A 413 29.76 8.72 -14.51
C ILE A 413 30.37 9.95 -13.84
N GLU A 414 31.65 10.24 -14.06
CA GLU A 414 32.35 11.39 -13.46
C GLU A 414 31.77 12.74 -13.92
N THR A 415 31.23 12.81 -15.14
CA THR A 415 30.65 14.03 -15.74
C THR A 415 29.13 13.95 -15.92
N ASN A 416 28.55 12.75 -15.80
CA ASN A 416 27.13 12.51 -16.01
C ASN A 416 26.34 12.47 -14.68
N ALA A 417 25.71 13.59 -14.34
CA ALA A 417 24.96 13.74 -13.09
C ALA A 417 23.79 12.73 -12.94
N LEU A 418 23.17 12.30 -14.05
CA LEU A 418 22.11 11.30 -14.01
C LEU A 418 22.68 9.94 -13.58
N LYS A 419 23.77 9.49 -14.21
CA LYS A 419 24.42 8.21 -13.87
C LYS A 419 25.00 8.19 -12.45
N GLN A 420 25.39 9.34 -11.90
CA GLN A 420 25.77 9.45 -10.48
C GLN A 420 24.62 9.08 -9.54
N SER A 421 23.36 9.27 -9.94
CA SER A 421 22.17 8.85 -9.17
C SER A 421 21.67 7.44 -9.49
N GLN A 422 22.35 6.71 -10.38
CA GLN A 422 21.92 5.39 -10.87
C GLN A 422 22.92 4.28 -10.53
N THR A 423 22.46 3.03 -10.48
CA THR A 423 23.28 1.86 -10.15
C THR A 423 23.27 0.87 -11.30
N PHE A 424 24.47 0.54 -11.80
CA PHE A 424 24.62 -0.45 -12.87
C PHE A 424 24.24 -1.86 -12.38
N GLY A 425 23.36 -2.55 -13.11
CA GLY A 425 22.89 -3.90 -12.81
C GLY A 425 21.85 -4.03 -11.69
N PHE A 426 21.44 -2.94 -11.03
CA PHE A 426 20.47 -2.98 -9.94
C PHE A 426 19.11 -3.52 -10.36
N LYS A 427 18.61 -3.13 -11.53
CA LYS A 427 17.37 -3.66 -12.11
C LYS A 427 17.38 -5.18 -12.19
N ASN A 428 18.45 -5.80 -12.67
CA ASN A 428 18.56 -7.25 -12.81
C ASN A 428 18.51 -7.98 -11.45
N ILE A 429 19.03 -7.36 -10.39
CA ILE A 429 18.92 -7.87 -9.02
C ILE A 429 17.44 -7.89 -8.58
N ILE A 430 16.75 -6.75 -8.76
CA ILE A 430 15.34 -6.60 -8.38
C ILE A 430 14.43 -7.53 -9.19
N GLU A 431 14.66 -7.62 -10.51
CA GLU A 431 13.94 -8.54 -11.37
C GLU A 431 14.12 -10.00 -10.93
N GLY A 432 15.32 -10.39 -10.51
CA GLY A 432 15.58 -11.76 -10.05
C GLY A 432 14.76 -12.12 -8.80
N ILE A 433 14.69 -11.20 -7.83
CA ILE A 433 13.90 -11.38 -6.61
C ILE A 433 12.40 -11.40 -6.94
N TYR A 434 11.96 -10.47 -7.79
CA TYR A 434 10.58 -10.38 -8.24
C TYR A 434 10.13 -11.63 -8.99
N GLU A 435 10.93 -12.15 -9.92
CA GLU A 435 10.66 -13.40 -10.63
C GLU A 435 10.56 -14.60 -9.69
N ALA A 436 11.44 -14.68 -8.68
CA ALA A 436 11.43 -15.76 -7.70
C ALA A 436 10.11 -15.83 -6.94
N GLN A 437 9.67 -14.71 -6.40
CA GLN A 437 8.42 -14.60 -5.63
C GLN A 437 7.18 -14.71 -6.50
N LYS A 438 7.23 -14.24 -7.75
CA LYS A 438 6.13 -14.41 -8.70
C LYS A 438 5.88 -15.89 -9.04
N THR A 439 6.94 -16.70 -9.07
CA THR A 439 6.86 -18.12 -9.41
C THR A 439 6.39 -18.97 -8.24
N THR A 440 6.70 -18.55 -7.02
CA THR A 440 6.42 -19.29 -5.77
C THR A 440 5.14 -18.82 -5.09
N GLY A 441 4.72 -17.58 -5.30
CA GLY A 441 3.50 -17.00 -4.75
C GLY A 441 2.27 -17.23 -5.62
N ASP A 442 1.10 -17.39 -4.98
CA ASP A 442 -0.17 -17.67 -5.65
C ASP A 442 -0.81 -16.44 -6.32
N SER A 443 -0.21 -15.25 -6.23
CA SER A 443 -0.87 -14.00 -6.59
C SER A 443 0.04 -12.89 -7.12
N ASN A 444 -0.36 -12.33 -8.26
CA ASN A 444 0.28 -11.19 -8.95
C ASN A 444 -0.29 -9.82 -8.52
N LYS A 445 -0.98 -9.74 -7.39
CA LYS A 445 -1.64 -8.52 -6.92
C LYS A 445 -1.33 -8.25 -5.45
N TYR A 446 -1.33 -6.97 -5.06
CA TYR A 446 -1.28 -6.59 -3.66
C TYR A 446 -2.64 -6.77 -3.01
N PHE A 447 -3.71 -6.35 -3.68
CA PHE A 447 -5.07 -6.58 -3.21
C PHE A 447 -6.03 -6.63 -4.40
N GLN A 448 -7.21 -7.19 -4.16
CA GLN A 448 -8.37 -7.05 -5.01
C GLN A 448 -9.59 -6.74 -4.15
N ILE A 449 -10.31 -5.70 -4.51
CA ILE A 449 -11.57 -5.32 -3.88
C ILE A 449 -12.71 -5.40 -4.89
N THR A 450 -13.91 -5.64 -4.38
CA THR A 450 -15.11 -5.75 -5.20
C THR A 450 -16.12 -4.66 -4.81
N LEU A 451 -16.56 -3.89 -5.81
CA LEU A 451 -17.68 -2.96 -5.72
C LEU A 451 -18.85 -3.52 -6.52
N LYS A 452 -19.99 -3.77 -5.86
CA LYS A 452 -21.19 -4.23 -6.56
C LYS A 452 -21.94 -3.05 -7.15
N VAL A 453 -22.21 -3.08 -8.45
CA VAL A 453 -22.99 -2.06 -9.15
C VAL A 453 -24.23 -2.69 -9.74
N ASN A 454 -25.40 -2.18 -9.36
CA ASN A 454 -26.68 -2.56 -9.94
C ASN A 454 -27.19 -1.42 -10.84
N GLN A 455 -28.03 -1.76 -11.80
CA GLN A 455 -28.86 -0.78 -12.48
C GLN A 455 -30.26 -0.79 -11.87
N GLU A 456 -30.82 0.39 -11.63
CA GLU A 456 -32.23 0.49 -11.25
C GLU A 456 -33.09 -0.10 -12.38
N LYS A 457 -33.96 -1.05 -12.04
CA LYS A 457 -34.91 -1.60 -13.02
C LYS A 457 -35.87 -0.47 -13.40
N ALA A 458 -35.90 -0.12 -14.69
CA ALA A 458 -36.94 0.75 -15.20
C ALA A 458 -38.30 0.21 -14.73
N SER A 459 -39.06 1.02 -14.00
CA SER A 459 -40.41 0.64 -13.58
C SER A 459 -41.16 0.25 -14.85
N SER A 460 -41.50 -1.04 -15.00
CA SER A 460 -42.33 -1.48 -16.12
C SER A 460 -43.58 -0.61 -16.10
N GLY A 461 -43.87 0.08 -17.20
CA GLY A 461 -45.01 1.01 -17.33
C GLY A 461 -46.39 0.41 -17.03
N LEU A 462 -46.47 -0.87 -16.67
CA LEU A 462 -47.64 -1.51 -16.09
C LEU A 462 -48.19 -0.75 -14.87
N GLY A 463 -47.34 -0.22 -13.97
CA GLY A 463 -47.83 0.53 -12.80
C GLY A 463 -48.57 1.82 -13.16
N THR A 464 -48.05 2.58 -14.14
CA THR A 464 -48.67 3.80 -14.65
C THR A 464 -49.87 3.51 -15.55
N ILE A 465 -49.82 2.45 -16.37
CA ILE A 465 -50.96 1.99 -17.18
C ILE A 465 -52.12 1.54 -16.29
N VAL A 466 -51.86 0.74 -15.25
CA VAL A 466 -52.89 0.31 -14.28
C VAL A 466 -53.45 1.53 -13.53
N GLY A 467 -52.61 2.49 -13.15
CA GLY A 467 -53.06 3.75 -12.55
C GLY A 467 -54.02 4.54 -13.46
N TRP A 468 -53.68 4.68 -14.74
CA TRP A 468 -54.55 5.33 -15.74
C TRP A 468 -55.85 4.54 -15.99
N PHE A 469 -55.80 3.22 -16.02
CA PHE A 469 -57.01 2.38 -16.12
C PHE A 469 -57.95 2.58 -14.92
N VAL A 470 -57.41 2.66 -13.70
CA VAL A 470 -58.21 2.93 -12.49
C VAL A 470 -58.85 4.31 -12.56
N VAL A 471 -58.11 5.34 -12.97
CA VAL A 471 -58.65 6.71 -13.14
C VAL A 471 -59.74 6.75 -14.20
N LEU A 472 -59.55 6.10 -15.35
CA LEU A 472 -60.55 6.02 -16.42
C LEU A 472 -61.80 5.25 -15.97
N LEU A 473 -61.65 4.18 -15.20
CA LEU A 473 -62.77 3.41 -14.65
C LEU A 473 -63.60 4.26 -13.67
N ILE A 474 -62.95 5.03 -12.80
CA ILE A 474 -63.62 5.95 -11.86
C ILE A 474 -64.40 7.02 -12.64
N LEU A 475 -63.79 7.63 -13.65
CA LEU A 475 -64.45 8.63 -14.49
C LEU A 475 -65.65 8.05 -15.24
N PHE A 476 -65.55 6.82 -15.73
CA PHE A 476 -66.64 6.12 -16.38
C PHE A 476 -67.82 5.84 -15.42
N ILE A 477 -67.53 5.38 -14.20
CA ILE A 477 -68.55 5.15 -13.17
C ILE A 477 -69.24 6.47 -12.79
N ILE A 478 -68.48 7.56 -12.62
CA ILE A 478 -69.03 8.89 -12.35
C ILE A 478 -69.94 9.33 -13.51
N GLY A 479 -69.53 9.10 -14.76
CA GLY A 479 -70.34 9.37 -15.95
C GLY A 479 -71.67 8.61 -15.95
N ILE A 480 -71.66 7.32 -15.60
CA ILE A 480 -72.88 6.50 -15.48
C ILE A 480 -73.80 7.03 -14.38
N ILE A 481 -73.25 7.41 -13.22
CA ILE A 481 -74.03 7.96 -12.10
C ILE A 481 -74.72 9.26 -12.53
N ILE A 482 -73.98 10.18 -13.17
CA ILE A 482 -74.52 11.45 -13.69
C ILE A 482 -75.61 11.19 -14.73
N TYR A 483 -75.39 10.27 -15.67
CA TYR A 483 -76.36 9.92 -16.72
C TYR A 483 -77.65 9.34 -16.12
N LYS A 484 -77.55 8.39 -15.19
CA LYS A 484 -78.72 7.82 -14.50
C LYS A 484 -79.49 8.86 -13.69
N ASN A 485 -78.81 9.83 -13.08
CA ASN A 485 -79.47 10.89 -12.31
C ASN A 485 -80.19 11.89 -13.21
N LYS A 486 -79.73 12.08 -14.45
CA LYS A 486 -80.38 12.93 -15.47
C LYS A 486 -81.66 12.30 -16.05
N GLN A 487 -81.74 10.98 -16.10
CA GLN A 487 -82.93 10.22 -16.56
C GLN A 487 -84.04 10.10 -15.51
N ARG A 488 -83.77 10.44 -14.24
CA ARG A 488 -84.73 10.41 -13.12
C ARG A 488 -85.35 11.77 -12.78
N LYS A 489 -85.00 12.81 -13.54
CA LYS A 489 -85.68 14.10 -13.60
C LYS A 489 -86.40 14.20 -14.93
#